data_AF-A0A839PNZ6-F1
#
_entry.id   AF-A0A839PNZ6-F1
#
_cell.length_a   1.000
_cell.length_b   1.000
_cell.length_c   1.000
_cell.angle_alpha   90.00
_cell.angle_beta   90.00
_cell.angle_gamma   90.00
#
_symmetry.space_group_name_H-M   'P 1'
#
loop_
_entity.id
_entity.type
_entity.pdbx_description
1 polymer ?
#
loop_
_entity_poly.entity_id
_entity_poly.type
_entity_poly.pdbx_seq_one_letter_code
_entity_poly.pdbx_strand_id
1 'polypeptide(L)' 'MSDFFYLIPISVALGLTGLVVFLWSLRSGQYEDLDGACERILYDEDKPADSAALDF' A
#
# COMPACT_ATOMS: atom_id res chain seq x y z
N MET A 1 4.78 17.85 -39.35
CA MET A 1 5.13 16.61 -38.61
C MET A 1 6.11 16.98 -37.50
N SER A 2 5.62 17.67 -36.47
CA SER A 2 6.47 18.25 -35.42
C SER A 2 5.79 18.25 -34.06
N ASP A 3 4.48 18.03 -34.03
CA ASP A 3 3.69 18.31 -32.84
C ASP A 3 3.99 17.26 -31.74
N PHE A 4 4.04 15.97 -32.05
CA PHE A 4 4.21 14.94 -31.01
C PHE A 4 5.55 14.94 -30.25
N PHE A 5 6.52 15.77 -30.61
CA PHE A 5 7.81 15.84 -29.89
C PHE A 5 7.66 16.27 -28.43
N TYR A 6 6.62 17.03 -28.07
CA TYR A 6 6.36 17.37 -26.66
C TYR A 6 5.95 16.16 -25.81
N LEU A 7 5.55 15.03 -26.42
CA LEU A 7 5.24 13.80 -25.69
C LEU A 7 6.48 13.13 -25.09
N ILE A 8 7.66 13.38 -25.67
CA ILE A 8 8.93 12.84 -25.17
C ILE A 8 9.23 13.38 -23.77
N PRO A 9 9.34 14.70 -23.52
CA PRO A 9 9.58 15.21 -22.18
C PRO A 9 8.42 14.89 -21.21
N ILE A 10 7.17 14.86 -21.69
CA ILE A 10 6.02 14.50 -20.86
C ILE A 10 6.10 13.05 -20.36
N SER A 11 6.43 12.10 -21.25
CA SER A 11 6.55 10.69 -20.86
C SER A 11 7.71 10.45 -19.88
N VAL A 12 8.85 11.12 -20.09
CA VAL A 12 9.98 11.09 -19.15
C VAL A 12 9.58 11.68 -17.79
N ALA A 13 8.89 12.82 -17.78
CA ALA A 13 8.41 13.44 -16.55
C ALA A 13 7.46 12.52 -15.79
N LEU A 14 6.47 11.92 -16.48
CA LEU A 14 5.53 10.98 -15.87
C LEU A 14 6.24 9.75 -15.29
N GLY A 15 7.22 9.20 -16.02
CA GLY A 15 8.03 8.07 -15.53
C GLY A 15 8.83 8.43 -14.28
N LEU A 16 9.48 9.60 -14.27
CA LEU A 16 10.23 10.09 -13.10
C LEU A 16 9.32 10.36 -11.90
N THR A 17 8.16 10.99 -12.11
CA THR A 17 7.18 11.24 -11.04
C THR A 17 6.70 9.92 -10.44
N GLY A 18 6.34 8.94 -11.28
CA GLY A 18 5.95 7.61 -10.82
C GLY A 18 7.06 6.92 -10.00
N LEU A 19 8.30 6.99 -10.48
CA LEU A 19 9.45 6.42 -9.78
C LEU A 19 9.68 7.10 -8.42
N VAL A 20 9.64 8.43 -8.35
CA VAL A 20 9.81 9.17 -7.09
C VAL A 20 8.71 8.83 -6.09
N VAL A 21 7.44 8.80 -6.53
CA VAL A 21 6.30 8.42 -5.69
C VAL A 21 6.44 6.99 -5.19
N PHE A 22 6.85 6.06 -6.07
CA PHE A 22 7.07 4.66 -5.70
C PHE A 22 8.17 4.51 -4.64
N LEU A 23 9.33 5.16 -4.84
CA LEU A 23 10.42 5.13 -3.86
C LEU A 23 10.04 5.81 -2.54
N TRP A 24 9.26 6.88 -2.59
CA TRP A 24 8.70 7.51 -1.39
C TRP A 24 7.73 6.58 -0.65
N SER A 25 6.89 5.84 -1.37
CA SER A 25 5.96 4.85 -0.80
C SER A 25 6.71 3.73 -0.08
N LEU A 26 7.79 3.20 -0.69
CA LEU A 26 8.65 2.20 -0.04
C LEU A 26 9.30 2.75 1.24
N ARG A 27 9.80 3.99 1.21
CA ARG A 27 10.45 4.60 2.37
C ARG A 27 9.47 5.02 3.47
N SER A 28 8.18 5.17 3.16
CA SER A 28 7.16 5.58 4.13
C SER A 28 6.66 4.44 5.01
N GLY A 29 7.20 3.21 4.89
CA GLY A 29 6.83 2.08 5.75
C GLY A 29 5.40 1.58 5.56
N GLN A 30 4.65 2.05 4.55
CA GLN A 30 3.25 1.65 4.33
C GLN A 30 3.09 0.15 4.06
N TYR A 31 4.14 -0.53 3.61
CA TYR A 31 4.11 -1.98 3.39
C TYR A 31 4.24 -2.78 4.70
N GLU A 32 4.82 -2.20 5.76
CA GLU A 32 4.93 -2.86 7.07
C GLU A 32 3.55 -2.99 7.75
N ASP A 33 2.64 -2.03 7.52
CA ASP A 33 1.26 -2.09 8.02
C ASP A 33 0.41 -3.15 7.27
N LEU A 34 0.69 -3.39 5.98
CA LEU A 34 0.05 -4.47 5.22
C LEU A 34 0.44 -5.85 5.75
N ASP A 35 1.71 -6.05 6.12
CA ASP A 35 2.18 -7.30 6.74
C ASP A 35 1.48 -7.54 8.09
N GLY A 36 1.32 -6.52 8.93
CA GLY A 36 0.58 -6.60 10.19
C GLY A 36 -0.93 -6.80 10.01
N ALA A 37 -1.54 -6.28 8.94
CA ALA A 37 -2.94 -6.56 8.62
C ALA A 37 -3.18 -8.00 8.17
N CYS A 38 -2.23 -8.58 7.43
CA CYS A 38 -2.24 -9.98 7.01
C CYS A 38 -2.12 -10.94 8.20
N GLU A 39 -1.26 -10.62 9.17
CA GLU A 39 -1.15 -11.37 10.42
C GLU A 39 -2.50 -11.41 11.15
N ARG A 40 -3.15 -10.25 11.31
CA ARG A 40 -4.44 -10.19 12.00
C ARG A 40 -5.52 -11.03 11.32
N ILE A 41 -5.67 -10.96 10.00
CA ILE A 41 -6.74 -11.72 9.31
C ILE A 41 -6.54 -13.24 9.35
N LEU A 42 -5.29 -13.71 9.41
CA LEU A 42 -5.00 -15.13 9.54
C LEU A 42 -5.29 -15.68 10.94
N TYR A 43 -5.12 -14.86 11.98
CA TYR A 43 -5.30 -15.27 13.38
C TYR A 43 -6.60 -14.79 14.03
N ASP A 44 -7.38 -13.89 13.41
CA ASP A 44 -8.64 -13.37 13.99
C ASP A 44 -9.78 -14.39 13.99
N GLU A 45 -9.75 -15.41 13.11
CA GLU A 45 -10.81 -16.43 13.05
C GLU A 45 -10.75 -17.44 14.22
N ASP A 46 -9.62 -17.51 14.93
CA ASP A 46 -9.39 -18.48 16.02
C ASP A 46 -9.48 -17.88 17.43
N LYS A 47 -9.85 -16.60 17.59
CA LYS A 47 -10.13 -16.07 18.93
C LYS A 47 -11.44 -16.67 19.44
N PRO A 48 -11.42 -17.51 20.49
CA PRO A 48 -12.66 -17.86 21.17
C PRO A 48 -13.30 -16.56 21.63
N ALA A 49 -14.61 -16.43 21.46
CA ALA A 49 -15.39 -15.40 22.14
C ALA A 49 -15.27 -15.65 23.65
N ASP A 50 -14.17 -15.22 24.25
CA ASP A 50 -13.87 -15.53 25.63
C ASP A 50 -14.72 -14.63 26.55
N SER A 51 -15.64 -15.31 27.22
CA SER A 51 -16.01 -15.11 28.63
C SER A 51 -16.60 -13.78 29.10
N ALA A 52 -16.97 -12.86 28.21
CA ALA A 52 -17.76 -11.67 28.61
C ALA A 52 -19.29 -11.90 28.65
N ALA A 53 -19.78 -13.06 28.22
CA ALA A 53 -21.18 -13.44 28.31
C ALA A 53 -21.34 -14.62 29.29
N LEU A 54 -22.14 -14.41 30.33
CA LEU A 54 -22.71 -15.41 31.26
C LEU A 54 -21.97 -15.64 32.59
N ASP A 55 -21.40 -14.58 33.18
CA ASP A 55 -21.20 -14.47 34.64
C ASP A 55 -22.49 -13.96 35.33
N PHE A 56 -23.61 -14.67 35.10
CA PHE A 56 -24.93 -14.42 35.71
C PHE A 56 -25.44 -15.67 36.42
#